data_AF-A0A1Y1CNZ5-F1
#
_entry.id   AF-A0A1Y1CNZ5-F1
#
_cell.length_a   1.000
_cell.length_b   1.000
_cell.length_c   1.000
_cell.angle_alpha   90.00
_cell.angle_beta   90.00
_cell.angle_gamma   90.00
#
_symmetry.space_group_name_H-M   'P 1'
#
loop_
_entity.id
_entity.type
_entity.pdbx_description
1 polymer ?
#
loop_
_entity_poly.entity_id
_entity_poly.type
_entity_poly.pdbx_seq_one_letter_code
_entity_poly.pdbx_strand_id
1 'polypeptide(L)' 'MIKRNISLILVILAMTLNILSFDFSNFNIESKNTWIFLAASIIIIVSITALVINENKKKRIIDK' A
#
# COMPACT_ATOMS: atom_id res chain seq x y z
N MET A 1 12.01 -13.67 -5.07
CA MET A 1 10.89 -12.79 -5.51
C MET A 1 10.53 -11.78 -4.42
N ILE A 2 10.27 -12.23 -3.19
CA ILE A 2 10.03 -11.38 -2.01
C ILE A 2 11.16 -10.40 -1.68
N LYS A 3 12.43 -10.84 -1.68
CA LYS A 3 13.57 -9.98 -1.24
C LYS A 3 13.67 -8.62 -1.95
N ARG A 4 13.27 -8.51 -3.22
CA ARG A 4 13.46 -7.27 -4.01
C ARG A 4 12.29 -6.28 -3.84
N ASN A 5 11.10 -6.77 -3.48
CA ASN A 5 9.91 -5.97 -3.25
C ASN A 5 9.49 -5.97 -1.77
N ILE A 6 10.38 -6.41 -0.86
CA ILE A 6 10.02 -6.63 0.55
C ILE A 6 9.60 -5.33 1.23
N SER A 7 10.22 -4.21 0.86
CA SER A 7 9.83 -2.88 1.33
C SER A 7 8.39 -2.54 0.95
N LEU A 8 7.99 -2.76 -0.31
CA LEU A 8 6.62 -2.53 -0.77
C LEU A 8 5.62 -3.43 -0.04
N ILE A 9 5.97 -4.70 0.17
CA ILE A 9 5.13 -5.65 0.92
C ILE A 9 4.97 -5.20 2.38
N LEU A 10 6.05 -4.75 3.02
CA LEU A 10 6.02 -4.23 4.39
C LEU A 10 5.18 -2.95 4.49
N VAL A 11 5.27 -2.06 3.51
CA VAL A 11 4.45 -0.84 3.44
C VAL A 11 2.96 -1.22 3.30
N ILE A 12 2.63 -2.15 2.41
CA ILE A 12 1.24 -2.63 2.24
C ILE A 12 0.71 -3.21 3.56
N LEU A 13 1.49 -4.05 4.24
CA LEU A 13 1.11 -4.62 5.54
C LEU A 13 0.89 -3.55 6.60
N ALA A 14 1.82 -2.60 6.75
CA ALA A 14 1.71 -1.52 7.73
C ALA A 14 0.49 -0.61 7.50
N MET A 15 0.19 -0.29 6.24
CA MET A 15 -0.98 0.53 5.91
C MET A 15 -2.29 -0.26 6.08
N THR A 16 -2.28 -1.56 5.79
CA THR A 16 -3.43 -2.44 6.05
C THR A 16 -3.74 -2.50 7.54
N LEU A 17 -2.72 -2.61 8.40
CA LEU A 17 -2.88 -2.54 9.85
C LEU A 17 -3.44 -1.20 10.32
N ASN A 18 -3.00 -0.08 9.74
CA ASN A 18 -3.58 1.23 10.03
C ASN A 18 -5.07 1.29 9.68
N ILE A 19 -5.45 0.76 8.52
CA ILE A 19 -6.85 0.70 8.08
C ILE A 19 -7.69 -0.20 8.99
N LEU A 20 -7.18 -1.37 9.37
CA LEU A 20 -7.87 -2.28 10.29
C LEU A 20 -8.03 -1.70 11.70
N SER A 21 -7.13 -0.80 12.09
CA SER A 21 -7.19 -0.11 13.38
C SER A 21 -8.10 1.12 13.36
N PHE A 22 -8.67 1.48 12.19
CA PHE A 22 -9.55 2.62 12.07
C PHE A 22 -10.97 2.28 12.52
N ASP A 23 -11.49 3.07 13.46
CA ASP A 23 -12.87 2.96 13.91
C ASP A 23 -13.79 3.85 13.07
N PHE A 24 -14.61 3.22 12.24
CA PHE A 24 -15.56 3.90 11.35
C PHE A 24 -16.66 4.67 12.10
N SER A 25 -16.93 4.35 13.37
CA SER A 25 -17.89 5.13 14.17
C SER A 25 -17.40 6.55 14.44
N ASN A 26 -16.07 6.76 14.40
CA ASN A 26 -15.42 8.05 14.57
C ASN A 26 -15.13 8.76 13.24
N PHE A 27 -15.75 8.34 12.14
CA PHE A 27 -15.55 8.95 10.84
C PHE A 27 -16.05 10.41 10.83
N ASN A 28 -15.10 11.34 10.74
CA ASN A 28 -15.36 12.77 10.58
C ASN A 28 -14.32 13.35 9.62
N ILE A 29 -14.75 14.10 8.61
CA ILE A 29 -13.85 14.68 7.59
C ILE A 29 -12.84 15.67 8.16
N GLU A 30 -13.14 16.30 9.30
CA GLU A 30 -12.24 17.21 10.01
C GLU A 30 -11.24 16.47 10.90
N SER A 31 -11.45 15.17 11.15
CA SER A 31 -10.60 14.36 12.01
C SER A 31 -9.31 13.97 11.31
N LYS A 32 -8.18 14.13 12.01
CA LYS A 32 -6.86 13.67 11.56
C LYS A 32 -6.84 12.17 11.26
N ASN A 33 -7.58 11.37 12.04
CA ASN A 33 -7.61 9.91 11.86
C ASN A 33 -8.24 9.52 10.53
N THR A 34 -9.28 10.23 10.10
CA THR A 34 -9.93 10.01 8.80
C THR A 34 -8.98 10.31 7.65
N TRP A 35 -8.21 11.38 7.75
CA TRP A 35 -7.17 11.70 6.76
C TRP A 35 -6.05 10.66 6.71
N ILE A 36 -5.63 10.14 7.87
CA ILE A 36 -4.65 9.04 7.93
C ILE A 36 -5.22 7.79 7.25
N PHE A 37 -6.48 7.45 7.48
CA PHE A 37 -7.17 6.34 6.82
C PHE A 37 -7.23 6.53 5.29
N LEU A 38 -7.60 7.72 4.82
CA LEU A 38 -7.62 8.03 3.39
C LEU A 38 -6.21 7.94 2.78
N ALA A 39 -5.20 8.52 3.44
CA ALA A 39 -3.82 8.46 2.98
C ALA A 39 -3.29 7.02 2.93
N ALA A 40 -3.58 6.21 3.96
CA ALA A 40 -3.23 4.79 3.99
C ALA A 40 -3.86 4.03 2.82
N SER A 41 -5.14 4.31 2.52
CA SER A 41 -5.87 3.73 1.39
C SER A 41 -5.19 4.05 0.05
N ILE A 42 -4.79 5.31 -0.15
CA ILE A 42 -4.08 5.75 -1.36
C ILE A 42 -2.70 5.08 -1.47
N ILE A 43 -1.95 5.03 -0.37
CA ILE A 43 -0.60 4.43 -0.33
C ILE A 43 -0.66 2.94 -0.70
N ILE A 44 -1.67 2.20 -0.26
CA ILE A 44 -1.86 0.80 -0.64
C ILE A 44 -2.04 0.66 -2.15
N ILE A 45 -2.92 1.47 -2.77
CA ILE A 45 -3.18 1.42 -4.21
C ILE A 45 -1.89 1.71 -5.00
N VAL A 46 -1.15 2.75 -4.61
CA VAL A 46 0.13 3.11 -5.24
C VAL A 46 1.15 1.98 -5.10
N SER A 47 1.25 1.39 -3.91
CA SER A 47 2.21 0.32 -3.63
C SER A 47 1.91 -0.95 -4.42
N ILE A 48 0.64 -1.33 -4.54
CA ILE A 48 0.20 -2.47 -5.38
C ILE A 48 0.55 -2.19 -6.84
N THR A 49 0.24 -1.00 -7.34
CA THR A 49 0.51 -0.61 -8.74
C THR A 49 2.02 -0.64 -9.03
N ALA A 50 2.84 -0.11 -8.13
CA ALA A 50 4.29 -0.14 -8.25
C ALA A 50 4.84 -1.58 -8.25
N LEU A 51 4.26 -2.46 -7.44
CA LEU A 51 4.64 -3.87 -7.38
C LEU A 51 4.37 -4.57 -8.73
N VAL A 52 3.19 -4.38 -9.31
CA VAL A 52 2.83 -4.93 -10.63
C VAL A 52 3.76 -4.43 -11.73
N ILE A 53 4.04 -3.12 -11.77
CA ILE A 53 4.95 -2.53 -12.77
C ILE A 53 6.36 -3.09 -12.62
N ASN A 54 6.87 -3.22 -11.39
CA ASN A 54 8.21 -3.74 -11.13
C ASN A 54 8.36 -5.22 -11.50
N GLU A 55 7.32 -6.02 -11.32
CA GLU A 55 7.30 -7.41 -11.76
C GLU A 55 7.28 -7.54 -13.28
N ASN A 56 6.46 -6.76 -13.96
CA ASN A 56 6.39 -6.75 -15.42
C ASN A 56 7.71 -6.29 -16.07
N LYS A 57 8.37 -5.27 -15.50
CA LYS A 57 9.71 -4.85 -15.94
C LYS A 57 10.74 -5.96 -15.75
N LYS A 58 10.67 -6.73 -14.66
CA LYS A 58 11.61 -7.83 -14.40
C LYS A 58 11.46 -8.97 -15.40
N LYS A 59 10.22 -9.40 -15.67
CA LYS A 59 9.93 -10.48 -16.64
C LYS A 59 10.50 -10.12 -18.02
N ARG A 60 10.25 -8.89 -18.49
CA ARG A 60 10.77 -8.38 -19.76
C ARG A 60 12.31 -8.39 -19.88
N ILE A 61 13.05 -8.29 -18.77
CA ILE A 61 14.52 -8.33 -18.76
C ILE A 61 15.03 -9.79 -18.80
N ILE A 62 14.28 -10.73 -18.22
CA ILE A 62 14.68 -12.15 -18.18
C ILE A 62 14.38 -12.84 -19.51
N ASP A 63 13.32 -12.41 -20.21
CA ASP A 63 12.91 -12.97 -21.51
C ASP A 63 13.70 -12.40 -22.72
N LYS A 64 14.71 -11.56 -22.48
CA LYS A 64 15.54 -10.88 -23.49
C LYS A 64 16.98 -11.38 -23.43
#